data_AF-A0A1X1EL72-F1
#
_entry.id   AF-A0A1X1EL72-F1
#
_cell.length_a   1.000
_cell.length_b   1.000
_cell.length_c   1.000
_cell.angle_alpha   90.00
_cell.angle_beta   90.00
_cell.angle_gamma   90.00
#
_symmetry.space_group_name_H-M   'P 1'
#
loop_
_entity.id
_entity.type
_entity.pdbx_description
1 polymer ?
#
loop_
_entity_poly.entity_id
_entity_poly.type
_entity_poly.pdbx_seq_one_letter_code
_entity_poly.pdbx_strand_id
1 'polypeptide(L)' 'MINIIKRIFGGILMEIIPIGIIVFMAVIYVTFIPNHWGKLTLVTIAIVAWFGGKFNERF' A
#
# COMPACT_ATOMS: atom_id res chain seq x y z
N MET A 1 -7.19 -8.16 -27.76
CA MET A 1 -7.96 -8.02 -26.49
C MET A 1 -7.32 -8.74 -25.30
N ILE A 2 -7.02 -10.03 -25.39
CA ILE A 2 -6.50 -10.83 -24.25
C ILE A 2 -5.22 -10.25 -23.61
N ASN A 3 -4.31 -9.68 -24.40
CA ASN A 3 -3.08 -9.05 -23.88
C ASN A 3 -3.34 -7.75 -23.12
N ILE A 4 -4.39 -7.00 -23.48
CA ILE A 4 -4.79 -5.76 -22.80
C ILE A 4 -5.41 -6.12 -21.45
N ILE A 5 -6.29 -7.12 -21.41
CA ILE A 5 -6.92 -7.60 -20.18
C ILE A 5 -5.87 -8.09 -19.18
N LYS A 6 -4.89 -8.89 -19.61
CA LYS A 6 -3.78 -9.35 -18.75
C LYS A 6 -2.96 -8.18 -18.18
N ARG A 7 -2.72 -7.14 -18.99
CA ARG A 7 -1.94 -5.97 -18.57
C ARG A 7 -2.69 -5.12 -17.54
N ILE A 8 -4.01 -4.97 -17.69
CA ILE A 8 -4.87 -4.28 -16.72
C ILE A 8 -4.94 -5.07 -15.42
N PHE A 9 -5.14 -6.39 -15.50
CA PHE A 9 -5.22 -7.26 -14.32
C PHE A 9 -3.89 -7.27 -13.53
N GLY A 10 -2.75 -7.31 -14.23
CA GLY A 10 -1.43 -7.19 -13.62
C GLY A 10 -1.19 -5.83 -12.96
N GLY A 11 -1.72 -4.75 -13.54
CA GLY A 11 -1.68 -3.42 -12.94
C GLY A 11 -2.48 -3.33 -11.64
N ILE A 12 -3.72 -3.81 -11.66
CA ILE A 12 -4.61 -3.83 -10.48
C ILE A 12 -4.04 -4.70 -9.36
N LEU A 13 -3.48 -5.88 -9.69
CA LEU A 13 -2.81 -6.74 -8.71
C LEU A 13 -1.61 -6.05 -8.08
N MET A 14 -0.78 -5.37 -8.88
CA MET A 14 0.38 -4.62 -8.39
C MET A 14 0.00 -3.43 -7.50
N GLU A 15 -1.21 -2.89 -7.62
CA GLU A 15 -1.75 -1.85 -6.73
C GLU A 15 -2.38 -2.42 -5.45
N ILE A 16 -3.09 -3.55 -5.54
CA ILE A 16 -3.78 -4.15 -4.39
C ILE A 16 -2.81 -4.86 -3.43
N ILE A 17 -1.77 -5.52 -3.95
CA ILE A 17 -0.77 -6.23 -3.14
C ILE A 17 -0.14 -5.32 -2.07
N PRO A 18 0.39 -4.11 -2.40
CA PRO A 18 0.97 -3.24 -1.39
C PRO A 18 -0.06 -2.73 -0.38
N ILE A 19 -1.31 -2.48 -0.79
CA ILE A 19 -2.39 -2.10 0.13
C ILE A 19 -2.64 -3.23 1.13
N GLY A 20 -2.71 -4.48 0.65
CA GLY A 20 -2.86 -5.66 1.50
C GLY A 20 -1.70 -5.83 2.50
N ILE A 21 -0.47 -5.59 2.07
CA ILE A 21 0.73 -5.64 2.93
C ILE A 21 0.65 -4.59 4.04
N ILE A 22 0.22 -3.36 3.73
CA ILE A 22 0.08 -2.28 4.71
C ILE A 22 -0.96 -2.64 5.77
N VAL A 23 -2.14 -3.12 5.33
CA VAL A 23 -3.21 -3.52 6.26
C VAL A 23 -2.76 -4.67 7.14
N PHE A 24 -2.08 -5.67 6.56
CA PHE A 24 -1.56 -6.81 7.32
C PHE A 24 -0.51 -6.40 8.34
N MET A 25 0.45 -5.55 7.97
CA MET A 25 1.43 -5.01 8.91
C MET A 25 0.77 -4.17 10.00
N ALA A 26 -0.24 -3.37 9.66
CA ALA A 26 -0.98 -2.58 10.64
C ALA A 26 -1.72 -3.47 11.66
N VAL A 27 -2.36 -4.55 11.20
CA VAL A 27 -3.04 -5.52 12.06
C VAL A 27 -2.04 -6.18 13.01
N ILE A 28 -0.93 -6.72 12.50
CA ILE A 28 0.14 -7.30 13.34
C ILE A 28 0.64 -6.27 14.35
N TYR A 29 0.89 -5.05 13.91
CA TYR A 29 1.44 -4.01 14.78
C TYR A 29 0.50 -3.63 15.92
N VAL A 30 -0.81 -3.55 15.66
CA VAL A 30 -1.85 -3.28 16.68
C VAL A 30 -2.01 -4.46 17.63
N THR A 31 -1.95 -5.70 17.14
CA THR A 31 -2.14 -6.90 17.96
C THR A 31 -0.98 -7.15 18.93
N PHE A 32 0.26 -6.99 18.49
CA PHE A 32 1.42 -7.44 19.27
C PHE A 32 2.00 -6.37 20.19
N ILE A 33 1.63 -5.11 20.01
CA ILE A 33 2.31 -4.04 20.72
C ILE A 33 1.28 -2.91 21.01
N PRO A 34 0.95 -2.63 22.27
CA PRO A 34 -0.27 -1.88 22.62
C PRO A 34 -0.15 -0.34 22.79
N ASN A 35 0.97 0.32 22.44
CA ASN A 35 1.21 1.75 22.77
C ASN A 35 1.83 2.62 21.64
N HIS A 36 1.02 2.97 20.63
CA HIS A 36 1.51 2.90 19.23
C HIS A 36 1.14 3.98 18.24
N TRP A 37 0.17 4.82 18.59
CA TRP A 37 -0.53 5.68 17.63
C TRP A 37 0.42 6.57 16.81
N GLY A 38 1.57 6.97 17.35
CA GLY A 38 2.58 7.75 16.62
C GLY A 38 3.40 6.97 15.58
N LYS A 39 3.82 5.73 15.88
CA LYS A 39 4.74 4.97 15.01
C LYS A 39 4.06 4.38 13.80
N LEU A 40 2.84 3.84 13.98
CA LEU A 40 2.06 3.31 12.87
C LEU A 40 1.70 4.43 11.88
N THR A 41 1.31 5.60 12.39
CA THR A 41 0.96 6.77 11.57
C THR A 41 2.15 7.25 10.73
N LEU A 42 3.36 7.27 11.28
CA LEU A 42 4.58 7.63 10.53
C LEU A 42 4.87 6.66 9.37
N VAL A 43 4.72 5.35 9.61
CA VAL A 43 4.92 4.33 8.57
C VAL A 43 3.85 4.46 7.48
N THR A 44 2.58 4.64 7.87
CA THR A 44 1.48 4.83 6.91
C THR A 44 1.66 6.10 6.09
N ILE A 45 2.05 7.23 6.70
CA ILE A 45 2.32 8.49 5.99
C ILE A 45 3.48 8.34 5.00
N ALA A 46 4.58 7.70 5.39
CA ALA A 46 5.73 7.50 4.50
C ALA A 46 5.34 6.66 3.28
N ILE A 47 4.52 5.64 3.47
CA ILE A 47 4.05 4.77 2.38
C ILE A 47 3.04 5.51 1.50
N VAL A 48 2.06 6.21 2.08
CA VAL A 48 1.09 7.02 1.32
C VAL A 48 1.79 8.13 0.55
N ALA A 49 2.81 8.78 1.12
CA ALA A 49 3.61 9.79 0.43
C ALA A 49 4.42 9.18 -0.72
N TRP A 50 4.99 7.98 -0.52
CA TRP A 50 5.69 7.25 -1.58
C TRP A 50 4.76 6.89 -2.75
N PHE A 51 3.57 6.37 -2.45
CA PHE A 51 2.56 6.06 -3.47
C PHE A 51 2.03 7.34 -4.14
N GLY A 52 1.70 8.38 -3.37
CA GLY A 52 1.24 9.67 -3.88
C GLY A 52 2.26 10.35 -4.79
N GLY A 53 3.55 10.33 -4.41
CA GLY A 53 4.64 10.82 -5.24
C GLY A 53 4.78 10.03 -6.55
N LYS A 54 4.69 8.69 -6.48
CA LYS A 54 4.75 7.83 -7.67
C LYS A 54 3.56 8.01 -8.62
N PHE A 55 2.39 8.39 -8.08
CA PHE A 55 1.22 8.74 -8.89
C PHE A 55 1.38 10.12 -9.55
N ASN A 56 1.96 11.10 -8.83
CA ASN A 56 2.22 12.43 -9.39
C ASN A 56 3.27 12.43 -10.51
N GLU A 57 4.26 11.53 -10.48
CA GLU A 57 5.25 11.38 -11.56
C GLU A 57 4.71 10.69 -12.82
N ARG A 58 3.49 10.11 -12.77
CA ARG A 58 2.87 9.40 -13.89
C ARG A 58 1.76 10.17 -14.61
N PHE A 59 1.47 11.41 -14.18
CA PHE A 59 0.51 12.30 -14.82
C PHE A 59 1.21 13.49 -15.49
#